data_AF-A0A8V0XJZ1-F1
#
_entry.id   AF-A0A8V0XJZ1-F1
#
_cell.length_a   1.000
_cell.length_b   1.000
_cell.length_c   1.000
_cell.angle_alpha   90.00
_cell.angle_beta   90.00
_cell.angle_gamma   90.00
#
_symmetry.space_group_name_H-M   'P 1'
#
loop_
_entity.id
_entity.type
_entity.pdbx_description
1 polymer ?
#
loop_
_entity_poly.entity_id
_entity_poly.type
_entity_poly.pdbx_seq_one_letter_code
_entity_poly.pdbx_strand_id
1 'polypeptide(L)'
;MATWKTNVLQVSAGPVHELPCLGNSPVCLELKMKTIQFSARKDLILDAVFHSLKDNGIDGLKREEILQLTREAVEKVMKHDTWLPSWALKTMGATIDVERTSKSYGGNRWLSPFFSSAKPPETILQPDISAGNCWAFQGSRGHVVIRLPEKIWPTAFTIWHISKAVSPSGEVSTAPREFVVSGVDEDEGEALLGSFIYDVDGEIAQTFQVQEEPRKAFRQIKLEVRSNWGNKEYTCLYRADVHGNPEKA
;
A
#
# COMPACT_ATOMS: atom_id res chain seq x y z
N MET A 1 -17.08 -43.18 24.61
CA MET A 1 -16.83 -42.83 23.20
C MET A 1 -17.69 -41.62 22.87
N ALA A 2 -17.11 -40.42 22.92
CA ALA A 2 -17.82 -39.16 22.67
C ALA A 2 -17.33 -38.58 21.34
N THR A 3 -18.24 -38.49 20.38
CA THR A 3 -18.01 -37.90 19.06
C THR A 3 -18.10 -36.38 19.15
N TRP A 4 -17.01 -35.69 18.79
CA TRP A 4 -16.95 -34.24 18.68
C TRP A 4 -17.52 -33.82 17.32
N LYS A 5 -18.62 -33.07 17.33
CA LYS A 5 -19.11 -32.34 16.15
C LYS A 5 -18.45 -30.96 16.14
N THR A 6 -17.64 -30.70 15.13
CA THR A 6 -17.06 -29.39 14.83
C THR A 6 -18.16 -28.48 14.27
N ASN A 7 -18.59 -27.49 15.06
CA ASN A 7 -19.38 -26.37 14.55
C ASN A 7 -18.45 -25.41 13.81
N VAL A 8 -18.50 -25.42 12.48
CA VAL A 8 -17.93 -24.36 11.66
C VAL A 8 -18.91 -23.19 11.71
N LEU A 9 -18.52 -22.11 12.39
CA LEU A 9 -19.21 -20.83 12.30
C LEU A 9 -19.11 -20.34 10.85
N GLN A 10 -20.21 -20.41 10.10
CA GLN A 10 -20.37 -19.65 8.87
C GLN A 10 -20.35 -18.17 9.22
N VAL A 11 -19.21 -17.51 8.98
CA VAL A 11 -19.17 -16.05 8.88
C VAL A 11 -19.79 -15.71 7.54
N SER A 12 -21.05 -15.28 7.55
CA SER A 12 -21.69 -14.71 6.38
C SER A 12 -20.94 -13.44 5.99
N ALA A 13 -20.30 -13.44 4.82
CA ALA A 13 -19.82 -12.23 4.19
C ALA A 13 -21.03 -11.35 3.85
N GLY A 14 -21.33 -10.39 4.73
CA GLY A 14 -22.31 -9.35 4.44
C GLY A 14 -21.85 -8.49 3.26
N PRO A 15 -22.78 -7.84 2.53
CA PRO A 15 -22.42 -6.97 1.43
C PRO A 15 -21.60 -5.81 1.99
N VAL A 16 -20.36 -5.69 1.50
CA VAL A 16 -19.54 -4.49 1.66
C VAL A 16 -20.40 -3.32 1.21
N HIS A 17 -20.86 -2.50 2.16
CA HIS A 17 -21.57 -1.27 1.85
C HIS A 17 -20.65 -0.44 0.95
N GLU A 18 -21.01 -0.32 -0.32
CA GLU A 18 -20.53 0.76 -1.16
C GLU A 18 -20.94 2.06 -0.46
N LEU A 19 -20.01 2.68 0.28
CA LEU A 19 -20.17 4.07 0.70
C LEU A 19 -20.25 4.89 -0.59
N PRO A 20 -21.41 5.49 -0.92
CA PRO A 20 -21.49 6.32 -2.11
C PRO A 20 -20.63 7.54 -1.83
N CYS A 21 -19.51 7.63 -2.53
CA CYS A 21 -18.60 8.76 -2.52
C CYS A 21 -19.30 10.00 -3.14
N LEU A 22 -20.26 10.58 -2.42
CA LEU A 22 -21.00 11.78 -2.81
C LEU A 22 -20.14 13.01 -2.47
N GLY A 23 -19.43 13.54 -3.46
CA GLY A 23 -18.72 14.82 -3.35
C GLY A 23 -17.37 14.89 -4.07
N ASN A 24 -16.71 16.05 -3.93
CA ASN A 24 -15.38 16.36 -4.46
C ASN A 24 -14.27 16.19 -3.40
N SER A 25 -14.49 15.38 -2.36
CA SER A 25 -13.44 15.06 -1.38
C SER A 25 -12.23 14.43 -2.09
N PRO A 26 -10.98 14.75 -1.69
CA PRO A 26 -9.78 14.11 -2.23
C PRO A 26 -9.82 12.58 -2.17
N VAL A 27 -10.45 12.01 -1.12
CA VAL A 27 -10.71 10.56 -0.98
C VAL A 27 -11.56 10.04 -2.13
N CYS A 28 -12.68 10.74 -2.42
CA CYS A 28 -13.60 10.37 -3.48
C CYS A 28 -12.93 10.49 -4.86
N LEU A 29 -12.05 11.49 -5.05
CA LEU A 29 -11.31 11.67 -6.30
C LEU A 29 -10.26 10.58 -6.51
N GLU A 30 -9.53 10.18 -5.46
CA GLU A 30 -8.57 9.06 -5.55
C GLU A 30 -9.30 7.75 -5.87
N LEU A 31 -10.40 7.45 -5.18
CA LEU A 31 -11.23 6.28 -5.44
C LEU A 31 -11.77 6.30 -6.88
N LYS A 32 -12.26 7.45 -7.36
CA LYS A 32 -12.72 7.60 -8.76
C LYS A 32 -11.58 7.37 -9.76
N MET A 33 -10.39 7.94 -9.55
CA MET A 33 -9.24 7.72 -10.44
C MET A 33 -8.80 6.25 -10.45
N LYS A 34 -8.73 5.60 -9.28
CA LYS A 34 -8.44 4.16 -9.17
C LYS A 34 -9.48 3.33 -9.94
N THR A 35 -10.77 3.65 -9.82
CA THR A 35 -11.85 3.01 -10.58
C THR A 35 -11.68 3.18 -12.09
N ILE A 36 -11.32 4.38 -12.57
CA ILE A 36 -11.12 4.66 -14.00
C ILE A 36 -9.92 3.91 -14.56
N GLN A 37 -8.76 4.01 -13.90
CA GLN A 37 -7.54 3.29 -14.31
C GLN A 37 -7.77 1.78 -14.31
N PHE A 38 -8.53 1.29 -13.32
CA PHE A 38 -8.90 -0.11 -13.25
C PHE A 38 -9.80 -0.54 -14.41
N SER A 39 -10.86 0.23 -14.73
CA SER A 39 -11.75 -0.09 -15.86
C SER A 39 -10.92 -0.30 -17.13
N ALA A 40 -9.98 0.61 -17.40
CA ALA A 40 -9.09 0.49 -18.56
C ALA A 40 -8.21 -0.77 -18.52
N ARG A 41 -7.69 -1.14 -17.34
CA ARG A 41 -6.83 -2.34 -17.20
C ARG A 41 -7.63 -3.65 -17.25
N LYS A 42 -8.86 -3.66 -16.74
CA LYS A 42 -9.82 -4.77 -16.87
C LYS A 42 -10.10 -5.03 -18.34
N ASP A 43 -10.38 -3.98 -19.11
CA ASP A 43 -10.67 -4.09 -20.54
C ASP A 43 -9.45 -4.65 -21.30
N LEU A 44 -8.24 -4.18 -20.99
CA LEU A 44 -6.99 -4.73 -21.55
C LEU A 44 -6.81 -6.24 -21.28
N ILE A 45 -7.10 -6.71 -20.07
CA ILE A 45 -7.00 -8.13 -19.71
C ILE A 45 -8.04 -8.94 -20.47
N LEU A 46 -9.28 -8.47 -20.51
CA LEU A 46 -10.38 -9.15 -21.20
C LEU A 46 -10.11 -9.24 -22.70
N ASP A 47 -9.58 -8.18 -23.31
CA ASP A 47 -9.18 -8.15 -24.73
C ASP A 47 -8.04 -9.16 -25.00
N ALA A 48 -7.01 -9.20 -24.16
CA ALA A 48 -5.91 -10.14 -24.31
C ALA A 48 -6.38 -11.60 -24.21
N VAL A 49 -7.27 -11.91 -23.27
CA VAL A 49 -7.88 -13.24 -23.14
C VAL A 49 -8.75 -13.56 -24.35
N PHE A 50 -9.58 -12.61 -24.81
CA PHE A 50 -10.42 -12.79 -26.00
C PHE A 50 -9.58 -13.16 -27.23
N HIS A 51 -8.50 -12.43 -27.48
CA HIS A 51 -7.58 -12.71 -28.60
C HIS A 51 -6.93 -14.07 -28.46
N SER A 52 -6.42 -14.41 -27.27
CA SER A 52 -5.81 -15.71 -27.01
C SER A 52 -6.79 -16.87 -27.25
N LEU A 53 -8.05 -16.73 -26.85
CA LEU A 53 -9.08 -17.75 -27.10
C LEU A 53 -9.38 -17.91 -28.59
N LYS A 54 -9.45 -16.79 -29.33
CA LYS A 54 -9.69 -16.79 -30.77
C LYS A 54 -8.53 -17.44 -31.54
N ASP A 55 -7.30 -17.11 -31.20
CA ASP A 55 -6.10 -17.63 -31.86
C ASP A 55 -5.92 -19.15 -31.63
N ASN A 56 -6.44 -19.66 -30.52
CA ASN A 56 -6.47 -21.10 -30.20
C ASN A 56 -7.75 -21.80 -30.69
N GLY A 57 -8.57 -21.14 -31.52
CA GLY A 57 -9.78 -21.73 -32.10
C GLY A 57 -10.89 -22.03 -31.10
N ILE A 58 -10.87 -21.42 -29.91
CA ILE A 58 -11.95 -21.53 -28.93
C ILE A 58 -13.03 -20.51 -29.29
N ASP A 59 -14.22 -20.99 -29.67
CA ASP A 59 -15.33 -20.16 -30.16
C ASP A 59 -16.67 -20.47 -29.47
N GLY A 60 -17.70 -19.75 -29.91
CA GLY A 60 -19.08 -19.92 -29.45
C GLY A 60 -19.24 -19.80 -27.94
N LEU A 61 -20.11 -20.65 -27.39
CA LEU A 61 -20.50 -20.64 -25.97
C LEU A 61 -19.31 -20.87 -25.03
N LYS A 62 -18.32 -21.66 -25.45
CA LYS A 62 -17.14 -21.97 -24.63
C LYS A 62 -16.26 -20.74 -24.42
N ARG A 63 -16.15 -19.86 -25.42
CA ARG A 63 -15.44 -18.59 -25.29
C ARG A 63 -16.15 -17.67 -24.30
N GLU A 64 -17.46 -17.53 -24.42
CA GLU A 64 -18.26 -16.66 -23.55
C GLU A 64 -18.20 -17.11 -22.09
N GLU A 65 -18.25 -18.42 -21.83
CA GLU A 65 -18.11 -18.97 -20.48
C GLU A 65 -16.74 -18.62 -19.86
N ILE A 66 -15.65 -18.77 -20.62
CA ILE A 66 -14.31 -18.42 -20.13
C ILE A 66 -14.18 -16.92 -19.89
N LEU A 67 -14.73 -16.07 -20.77
CA LEU A 67 -14.72 -14.62 -20.59
C LEU A 67 -15.53 -14.19 -19.36
N GLN A 68 -16.65 -14.84 -19.09
CA GLN A 68 -17.47 -14.59 -17.92
C GLN A 68 -16.71 -14.96 -16.63
N LEU A 69 -16.13 -16.15 -16.56
CA LEU A 69 -15.29 -16.58 -15.43
C LEU A 69 -14.09 -15.66 -15.22
N THR A 70 -13.46 -15.22 -16.32
CA THR A 70 -12.34 -14.26 -16.28
C THR A 70 -12.80 -12.93 -15.69
N ARG A 71 -13.95 -12.40 -16.12
CA ARG A 71 -14.52 -11.16 -15.59
C ARG A 71 -14.75 -11.24 -14.09
N GLU A 72 -15.34 -12.34 -13.62
CA GLU A 72 -15.60 -12.59 -12.20
C GLU A 72 -14.30 -12.71 -11.39
N ALA A 73 -13.29 -13.40 -11.92
CA ALA A 73 -11.99 -13.52 -11.27
C ALA A 73 -11.30 -12.15 -11.15
N VAL A 74 -11.27 -11.37 -12.23
CA VAL A 74 -10.69 -10.02 -12.24
C VAL A 74 -11.43 -9.12 -11.25
N GLU A 75 -12.76 -9.19 -11.18
CA GLU A 75 -13.55 -8.42 -10.20
C GLU A 75 -13.27 -8.84 -8.74
N LYS A 76 -13.05 -10.12 -8.48
CA LYS A 76 -12.72 -10.62 -7.13
C LYS A 76 -11.36 -10.16 -6.65
N VAL A 77 -10.32 -10.28 -7.49
CA VAL A 77 -8.97 -9.75 -7.20
C VAL A 77 -9.05 -8.28 -6.82
N MET A 78 -9.89 -7.54 -7.52
CA MET A 78 -10.01 -6.10 -7.36
C MET A 78 -10.66 -5.69 -6.05
N LYS A 79 -11.70 -6.39 -5.61
CA LYS A 79 -12.35 -6.12 -4.32
C LYS A 79 -11.42 -6.36 -3.13
N HIS A 80 -10.40 -7.20 -3.28
CA HIS A 80 -9.51 -7.58 -2.20
C HIS A 80 -8.33 -6.58 -2.00
N ASP A 81 -7.74 -6.05 -3.08
CA ASP A 81 -6.41 -5.44 -2.97
C ASP A 81 -6.35 -3.90 -3.17
N THR A 82 -7.42 -3.21 -3.59
CA THR A 82 -7.28 -1.82 -4.11
C THR A 82 -8.28 -0.76 -3.62
N TRP A 83 -9.27 -1.11 -2.79
CA TRP A 83 -10.37 -0.19 -2.41
C TRP A 83 -10.25 0.44 -1.02
N LEU A 84 -9.15 0.24 -0.31
CA LEU A 84 -8.95 0.92 0.97
C LEU A 84 -8.42 2.35 0.71
N PRO A 85 -9.17 3.41 1.10
CA PRO A 85 -8.65 4.77 1.03
C PRO A 85 -7.45 4.93 1.95
N SER A 86 -6.49 5.77 1.54
CA SER A 86 -5.25 5.99 2.30
C SER A 86 -5.28 7.31 3.05
N TRP A 87 -5.33 7.26 4.38
CA TRP A 87 -5.22 8.45 5.24
C TRP A 87 -3.83 9.10 5.19
N ALA A 88 -2.82 8.40 4.65
CA ALA A 88 -1.47 8.91 4.48
C ALA A 88 -1.28 9.71 3.17
N LEU A 89 -2.31 9.86 2.34
CA LEU A 89 -2.16 10.57 1.07
C LEU A 89 -1.94 12.07 1.28
N LYS A 90 -0.94 12.64 0.60
CA LYS A 90 -0.62 14.08 0.70
C LYS A 90 -1.81 14.97 0.32
N THR A 91 -2.55 14.60 -0.72
CA THR A 91 -3.74 15.36 -1.17
C THR A 91 -4.91 15.28 -0.19
N MET A 92 -4.87 14.34 0.77
CA MET A 92 -5.81 14.27 1.89
C MET A 92 -5.35 15.09 3.11
N GLY A 93 -4.20 15.77 3.03
CA GLY A 93 -3.66 16.58 4.12
C GLY A 93 -2.68 15.83 5.03
N ALA A 94 -2.27 14.61 4.67
CA ALA A 94 -1.20 13.93 5.38
C ALA A 94 0.14 14.65 5.19
N THR A 95 0.97 14.63 6.22
CA THR A 95 2.28 15.29 6.26
C THR A 95 3.31 14.39 6.95
N ILE A 96 4.59 14.71 6.80
CA ILE A 96 5.67 14.04 7.53
C ILE A 96 6.09 14.88 8.73
N ASP A 97 6.26 14.23 9.88
CA ASP A 97 6.95 14.81 11.02
C ASP A 97 8.47 14.69 10.79
N VAL A 98 9.05 15.74 10.23
CA VAL A 98 10.45 15.76 9.76
C VAL A 98 11.44 15.61 10.91
N GLU A 99 11.13 16.14 12.10
CA GLU A 99 12.02 16.09 13.26
C GLU A 99 12.16 14.68 13.83
N ARG A 100 11.09 13.88 13.73
CA ARG A 100 11.06 12.47 14.16
C ARG A 100 11.21 11.48 13.00
N THR A 101 11.68 11.93 11.84
CA THR A 101 11.92 11.10 10.66
C THR A 101 13.42 11.01 10.37
N SER A 102 13.87 9.85 9.89
CA SER A 102 15.27 9.64 9.52
C SER A 102 15.72 10.60 8.41
N LYS A 103 17.01 10.96 8.40
CA LYS A 103 17.55 11.87 7.38
C LYS A 103 17.57 11.19 6.01
N SER A 104 17.22 11.94 4.96
CA SER A 104 17.32 11.47 3.59
C SER A 104 18.77 11.18 3.19
N TYR A 105 18.98 10.04 2.54
CA TYR A 105 20.26 9.63 1.95
C TYR A 105 20.64 10.56 0.80
N GLY A 106 21.93 10.91 0.69
CA GLY A 106 22.43 11.83 -0.35
C GLY A 106 22.14 13.31 -0.09
N GLY A 107 21.57 13.68 1.06
CA GLY A 107 21.17 15.04 1.43
C GLY A 107 22.29 15.99 1.88
N ASN A 108 23.55 15.81 1.42
CA ASN A 108 24.63 16.76 1.75
C ASN A 108 24.47 18.05 0.92
N ARG A 109 23.56 18.91 1.39
CA ARG A 109 23.21 20.23 0.82
C ARG A 109 24.41 21.17 0.65
N TRP A 110 25.51 20.91 1.38
CA TRP A 110 26.74 21.72 1.35
C TRP A 110 27.49 21.66 0.01
N LEU A 111 27.40 20.54 -0.72
CA LEU A 111 28.15 20.37 -1.95
C LEU A 111 27.48 21.02 -3.18
N SER A 112 26.17 21.32 -3.13
CA SER A 112 25.45 22.27 -4.01
C SER A 112 23.92 22.12 -3.83
N PRO A 113 23.15 23.19 -3.56
CA PRO A 113 21.68 23.12 -3.42
C PRO A 113 20.94 22.72 -4.69
N PHE A 114 21.57 22.84 -5.86
CA PHE A 114 20.98 22.56 -7.18
C PHE A 114 21.09 21.09 -7.62
N PHE A 115 21.91 20.27 -6.94
CA PHE A 115 22.20 18.89 -7.36
C PHE A 115 21.78 17.84 -6.32
N SER A 116 20.98 18.21 -5.33
CA SER A 116 20.45 17.22 -4.38
C SER A 116 19.42 16.34 -5.08
N SER A 117 19.85 15.17 -5.57
CA SER A 117 18.97 14.13 -6.11
C SER A 117 18.15 13.42 -5.02
N ALA A 118 18.39 13.72 -3.74
CA ALA A 118 17.68 13.13 -2.62
C ALA A 118 16.21 13.57 -2.60
N LYS A 119 15.32 12.60 -2.79
CA LYS A 119 13.88 12.80 -2.61
C LYS A 119 13.56 12.99 -1.12
N PRO A 120 12.66 13.91 -0.77
CA PRO A 120 12.32 14.14 0.62
C PRO A 120 11.31 13.08 1.11
N PRO A 121 11.15 12.88 2.43
CA PRO A 121 10.24 11.87 2.98
C PRO A 121 8.79 11.97 2.49
N GLU A 122 8.32 13.18 2.15
CA GLU A 122 6.97 13.43 1.64
C GLU A 122 6.68 12.74 0.30
N THR A 123 7.71 12.25 -0.40
CA THR A 123 7.55 11.43 -1.60
C THR A 123 6.70 10.19 -1.33
N ILE A 124 6.80 9.57 -0.15
CA ILE A 124 6.06 8.34 0.17
C ILE A 124 4.54 8.53 0.29
N LEU A 125 4.09 9.78 0.40
CA LEU A 125 2.68 10.16 0.53
C LEU A 125 2.04 10.47 -0.84
N GLN A 126 2.79 10.30 -1.93
CA GLN A 126 2.36 10.61 -3.29
C GLN A 126 2.05 9.32 -4.07
N PRO A 127 1.18 9.38 -5.09
CA PRO A 127 0.80 8.20 -5.86
C PRO A 127 1.88 7.73 -6.86
N ASP A 128 2.88 8.56 -7.16
CA ASP A 128 3.90 8.25 -8.16
C ASP A 128 4.95 7.26 -7.64
N ILE A 129 4.93 6.04 -8.19
CA ILE A 129 5.85 4.94 -7.88
C ILE A 129 6.88 4.69 -9.01
N SER A 130 7.10 5.67 -9.90
CA SER A 130 8.06 5.55 -10.99
C SER A 130 9.47 5.30 -10.48
N ALA A 131 10.28 4.51 -11.20
CA ALA A 131 11.64 4.17 -10.79
C ALA A 131 12.47 5.42 -10.41
N GLY A 132 13.06 5.40 -9.21
CA GLY A 132 13.83 6.53 -8.66
C GLY A 132 12.99 7.59 -7.94
N ASN A 133 11.66 7.51 -7.97
CA ASN A 133 10.78 8.36 -7.18
C ASN A 133 10.44 7.71 -5.82
N CYS A 134 11.47 7.47 -5.01
CA CYS A 134 11.34 6.91 -3.67
C CYS A 134 12.12 7.73 -2.65
N TRP A 135 11.66 7.74 -1.41
CA TRP A 135 12.44 8.32 -0.32
C TRP A 135 13.50 7.32 0.14
N ALA A 136 14.77 7.73 0.10
CA ALA A 136 15.89 6.92 0.54
C ALA A 136 16.42 7.39 1.90
N PHE A 137 16.76 6.46 2.79
CA PHE A 137 17.50 6.72 4.03
C PHE A 137 18.75 5.83 4.11
N GLN A 138 19.76 6.28 4.87
CA GLN A 138 21.06 5.61 4.92
C GLN A 138 20.98 4.25 5.62
N GLY A 139 21.65 3.25 5.05
CA GLY A 139 21.71 1.88 5.55
C GLY A 139 20.38 1.12 5.44
N SER A 140 20.24 0.08 6.25
CA SER A 140 19.08 -0.83 6.27
C SER A 140 18.06 -0.53 7.37
N ARG A 141 18.32 0.49 8.20
CA ARG A 141 17.50 0.86 9.35
C ARG A 141 17.17 2.34 9.32
N GLY A 142 15.88 2.63 9.45
CA GLY A 142 15.36 3.99 9.41
C GLY A 142 13.88 3.99 9.75
N HIS A 143 13.32 5.18 9.92
CA HIS A 143 11.93 5.34 10.28
C HIS A 143 11.36 6.65 9.75
N VAL A 144 10.05 6.64 9.54
CA VAL A 144 9.24 7.80 9.15
C VAL A 144 8.03 7.91 10.04
N VAL A 145 7.71 9.14 10.44
CA VAL A 145 6.50 9.45 11.22
C VAL A 145 5.54 10.24 10.33
N ILE A 146 4.42 9.61 10.00
CA ILE A 146 3.36 10.17 9.15
C ILE A 146 2.29 10.77 10.05
N ARG A 147 1.98 12.07 9.85
CA ARG A 147 0.87 12.77 10.50
C ARG A 147 -0.34 12.73 9.58
N LEU A 148 -1.38 12.03 10.02
CA LEU A 148 -2.66 11.91 9.34
C LEU A 148 -3.51 13.18 9.52
N PRO A 149 -4.42 13.47 8.59
CA PRO A 149 -5.30 14.63 8.70
C PRO A 149 -6.21 14.55 9.94
N GLU A 150 -6.65 13.34 10.31
CA GLU A 150 -7.56 13.05 11.43
C GLU A 150 -7.06 11.86 12.26
N LYS A 151 -7.64 11.68 13.46
CA LYS A 151 -7.42 10.47 14.26
C LYS A 151 -8.22 9.31 13.67
N ILE A 152 -7.57 8.17 13.50
CA ILE A 152 -8.20 6.96 12.97
C ILE A 152 -7.92 5.76 13.87
N TRP A 153 -8.79 4.76 13.79
CA TRP A 153 -8.54 3.39 14.24
C TRP A 153 -7.87 2.63 13.08
N PRO A 154 -6.54 2.42 13.09
CA PRO A 154 -5.84 1.79 11.98
C PRO A 154 -6.29 0.33 11.84
N THR A 155 -6.47 -0.12 10.60
CA THR A 155 -6.88 -1.51 10.28
C THR A 155 -5.85 -2.22 9.43
N ALA A 156 -5.17 -1.50 8.54
CA ALA A 156 -4.15 -2.06 7.68
C ALA A 156 -3.15 -1.00 7.20
N PHE A 157 -2.01 -1.46 6.69
CA PHE A 157 -0.97 -0.63 6.08
C PHE A 157 -0.61 -1.21 4.72
N THR A 158 -0.39 -0.38 3.71
CA THR A 158 0.10 -0.85 2.39
C THR A 158 1.47 -0.28 2.09
N ILE A 159 2.43 -1.14 1.80
CA ILE A 159 3.77 -0.76 1.36
C ILE A 159 3.92 -1.04 -0.12
N TRP A 160 4.42 -0.05 -0.84
CA TRP A 160 4.69 -0.14 -2.27
C TRP A 160 6.19 -0.14 -2.54
N HIS A 161 6.61 -0.96 -3.50
CA HIS A 161 7.94 -0.90 -4.10
C HIS A 161 7.85 -1.29 -5.58
N ILE A 162 8.82 -0.85 -6.39
CA ILE A 162 8.89 -1.28 -7.79
C ILE A 162 9.26 -2.77 -7.91
N SER A 163 8.86 -3.40 -9.02
CA SER A 163 9.28 -4.76 -9.36
C SER A 163 10.66 -4.78 -10.03
N LYS A 164 11.30 -5.96 -10.04
CA LYS A 164 12.57 -6.20 -10.77
C LYS A 164 12.47 -5.82 -12.25
N ALA A 165 11.29 -6.02 -12.87
CA ALA A 165 11.06 -5.77 -14.30
C ALA A 165 11.15 -4.30 -14.71
N VAL A 166 10.89 -3.36 -13.79
CA VAL A 166 10.95 -1.92 -14.07
C VAL A 166 12.14 -1.24 -13.39
N SER A 167 12.95 -2.00 -12.65
CA SER A 167 14.18 -1.50 -12.03
C SER A 167 15.27 -1.32 -13.08
N PRO A 168 15.87 -0.13 -13.24
CA PRO A 168 16.96 0.08 -14.20
C PRO A 168 18.19 -0.81 -13.95
N SER A 169 18.42 -1.22 -12.71
CA SER A 169 19.50 -2.13 -12.33
C SER A 169 19.10 -3.61 -12.38
N GLY A 170 17.81 -3.92 -12.60
CA GLY A 170 17.24 -5.26 -12.46
C GLY A 170 17.11 -5.76 -11.01
N GLU A 171 17.55 -4.97 -10.03
CA GLU A 171 17.61 -5.35 -8.62
C GLU A 171 16.60 -4.56 -7.76
N VAL A 172 16.15 -5.19 -6.68
CA VAL A 172 15.23 -4.60 -5.68
C VAL A 172 15.77 -4.75 -4.24
N SER A 173 17.08 -4.92 -4.11
CA SER A 173 17.77 -5.08 -2.82
C SER A 173 17.63 -3.88 -1.86
N THR A 174 17.20 -2.73 -2.37
CA THR A 174 16.91 -1.50 -1.60
C THR A 174 15.51 -1.50 -0.97
N ALA A 175 14.65 -2.45 -1.30
CA ALA A 175 13.31 -2.53 -0.73
C ALA A 175 13.38 -2.76 0.79
N PRO A 176 12.45 -2.19 1.58
CA PRO A 176 12.31 -2.57 2.97
C PRO A 176 12.02 -4.07 3.08
N ARG A 177 12.51 -4.72 4.13
CA ARG A 177 12.24 -6.13 4.40
C ARG A 177 11.43 -6.25 5.68
N GLU A 178 12.10 -6.30 6.84
CA GLU A 178 11.41 -6.32 8.12
C GLU A 178 11.08 -4.89 8.53
N PHE A 179 9.84 -4.64 8.93
CA PHE A 179 9.43 -3.35 9.44
C PHE A 179 8.38 -3.48 10.54
N VAL A 180 8.31 -2.45 11.39
CA VAL A 180 7.38 -2.35 12.50
C VAL A 180 6.53 -1.11 12.30
N VAL A 181 5.24 -1.20 12.61
CA VAL A 181 4.33 -0.06 12.58
C VAL A 181 3.79 0.18 13.98
N SER A 182 3.84 1.44 14.41
CA SER A 182 3.34 1.89 15.71
C SER A 182 2.46 3.12 15.57
N GLY A 183 1.42 3.21 16.39
CA GLY A 183 0.69 4.45 16.63
C GLY A 183 1.50 5.33 17.58
N VAL A 184 1.62 6.61 17.27
CA VAL A 184 2.35 7.58 18.08
C VAL A 184 1.35 8.51 18.76
N ASP A 185 1.52 8.64 20.06
CA ASP A 185 0.81 9.58 20.91
C ASP A 185 1.82 10.56 21.53
N GLU A 186 1.47 11.84 21.60
CA GLU A 186 2.37 12.89 22.10
C GLU A 186 2.63 12.74 23.61
N ASP A 187 1.66 12.22 24.38
CA ASP A 187 1.73 12.11 25.83
C ASP A 187 2.13 10.69 26.30
N GLU A 188 1.66 9.66 25.59
CA GLU A 188 1.82 8.25 26.00
C GLU A 188 2.91 7.48 25.23
N GLY A 189 3.50 8.08 24.18
CA GLY A 189 4.56 7.45 23.39
C GLY A 189 4.06 6.52 22.27
N GLU A 190 4.77 5.42 22.03
CA GLU A 190 4.52 4.51 20.91
C GLU A 190 3.72 3.28 21.34
N ALA A 191 2.65 2.96 20.60
CA ALA A 191 1.89 1.73 20.73
C ALA A 191 2.08 0.85 19.49
N LEU A 192 2.55 -0.38 19.69
CA LEU A 192 2.76 -1.34 18.60
C LEU A 192 1.44 -1.68 17.91
N LEU A 193 1.43 -1.66 16.57
CA LEU A 193 0.31 -2.10 15.73
C LEU A 193 0.63 -3.38 14.95
N GLY A 194 1.92 -3.67 14.72
CA GLY A 194 2.36 -4.94 14.17
C GLY A 194 3.80 -4.94 13.67
N SER A 195 4.29 -6.15 13.37
CA SER A 195 5.60 -6.41 12.77
C SER A 195 5.43 -7.26 11.52
N PHE A 196 6.08 -6.85 10.44
CA PHE A 196 5.78 -7.33 9.09
C PHE A 196 7.05 -7.56 8.29
N ILE A 197 6.92 -8.35 7.21
CA ILE A 197 7.96 -8.60 6.23
C ILE A 197 7.40 -8.29 4.85
N TYR A 198 8.00 -7.33 4.15
CA TYR A 198 7.70 -7.05 2.74
C TYR A 198 8.45 -8.04 1.85
N ASP A 199 7.74 -8.72 0.96
CA ASP A 199 8.27 -9.76 0.07
C ASP A 199 8.57 -9.21 -1.33
N VAL A 200 9.83 -9.10 -1.73
CA VAL A 200 10.20 -8.60 -3.06
C VAL A 200 9.82 -9.51 -4.22
N ASP A 201 9.50 -10.78 -3.95
CA ASP A 201 9.03 -11.72 -4.97
C ASP A 201 7.49 -11.78 -5.04
N GLY A 202 6.80 -11.07 -4.13
CA GLY A 202 5.34 -10.90 -4.12
C GLY A 202 4.84 -9.72 -4.97
N GLU A 203 3.62 -9.28 -4.68
CA GLU A 203 3.01 -8.11 -5.33
C GLU A 203 3.75 -6.82 -5.00
N ILE A 204 3.75 -5.86 -5.95
CA ILE A 204 4.42 -4.56 -5.75
C ILE A 204 3.80 -3.74 -4.62
N ALA A 205 2.50 -3.95 -4.35
CA ALA A 205 1.74 -3.36 -3.26
C ALA A 205 1.31 -4.47 -2.30
N GLN A 206 1.76 -4.40 -1.05
CA GLN A 206 1.44 -5.42 -0.06
C GLN A 206 0.71 -4.80 1.10
N THR A 207 -0.48 -5.32 1.39
CA THR A 207 -1.35 -4.86 2.47
C THR A 207 -1.18 -5.77 3.68
N PHE A 208 -0.88 -5.16 4.82
CA PHE A 208 -0.62 -5.81 6.09
C PHE A 208 -1.72 -5.44 7.07
N GLN A 209 -2.47 -6.43 7.55
CA GLN A 209 -3.49 -6.22 8.57
C GLN A 209 -2.82 -5.93 9.93
N VAL A 210 -3.41 -5.02 10.70
CA VAL A 210 -2.99 -4.75 12.08
C VAL A 210 -3.01 -6.05 12.89
N GLN A 211 -1.92 -6.33 13.61
CA GLN A 211 -1.76 -7.53 14.43
C GLN A 211 -2.14 -7.28 15.89
N GLU A 212 -1.83 -6.09 16.39
CA GLU A 212 -2.13 -5.66 17.75
C GLU A 212 -3.29 -4.66 17.71
N GLU A 213 -4.45 -5.07 18.23
CA GLU A 213 -5.64 -4.22 18.17
C GLU A 213 -5.39 -2.88 18.89
N PRO A 214 -5.62 -1.74 18.21
CA PRO A 214 -5.37 -0.44 18.78
C PRO A 214 -6.35 -0.18 19.92
N ARG A 215 -5.86 0.21 21.09
CA ARG A 215 -6.69 0.60 22.24
C ARG A 215 -7.26 2.01 22.14
N LYS A 216 -6.78 2.79 21.17
CA LYS A 216 -7.18 4.17 20.89
C LYS A 216 -6.95 4.52 19.42
N ALA A 217 -7.55 5.62 18.98
CA ALA A 217 -7.28 6.18 17.67
C ALA A 217 -5.94 6.96 17.65
N PHE A 218 -5.26 6.94 16.51
CA PHE A 218 -3.98 7.60 16.30
C PHE A 218 -4.06 8.61 15.17
N ARG A 219 -3.43 9.77 15.39
CA ARG A 219 -3.19 10.77 14.34
C ARG A 219 -1.80 10.63 13.72
N GLN A 220 -0.88 9.97 14.40
CA GLN A 220 0.49 9.77 13.93
C GLN A 220 0.81 8.29 13.87
N ILE A 221 1.39 7.88 12.75
CA ILE A 221 1.81 6.49 12.51
C ILE A 221 3.31 6.52 12.23
N LYS A 222 4.07 5.75 13.01
CA LYS A 222 5.49 5.52 12.77
C LYS A 222 5.67 4.21 12.05
N LEU A 223 6.36 4.26 10.92
CA LEU A 223 6.87 3.09 10.21
C LEU A 223 8.38 3.03 10.44
N GLU A 224 8.84 1.93 11.03
CA GLU A 224 10.26 1.70 11.31
C GLU A 224 10.76 0.48 10.53
N VAL A 225 11.64 0.71 9.56
CA VAL A 225 12.32 -0.34 8.82
C VAL A 225 13.49 -0.86 9.64
N ARG A 226 13.52 -2.19 9.84
CA ARG A 226 14.52 -2.91 10.64
C ARG A 226 15.61 -3.55 9.77
N SER A 227 15.29 -3.89 8.53
CA SER A 227 16.21 -4.44 7.53
C SER A 227 15.72 -4.17 6.10
N ASN A 228 16.59 -4.40 5.12
CA ASN A 228 16.29 -4.36 3.69
C ASN A 228 16.71 -5.67 3.02
N TRP A 229 16.53 -5.76 1.70
CA TRP A 229 16.84 -6.95 0.90
C TRP A 229 18.32 -7.04 0.45
N GLY A 230 19.25 -6.40 1.17
CA GLY A 230 20.69 -6.63 1.03
C GLY A 230 21.51 -5.44 0.53
N ASN A 231 20.89 -4.29 0.24
CA ASN A 231 21.65 -3.08 -0.10
C ASN A 231 22.36 -2.51 1.15
N LYS A 232 23.68 -2.30 1.06
CA LYS A 232 24.50 -1.84 2.19
C LYS A 232 24.47 -0.32 2.40
N GLU A 233 24.14 0.44 1.36
CA GLU A 233 24.28 1.89 1.33
C GLU A 233 22.99 2.59 1.81
N TYR A 234 21.83 2.13 1.34
CA TYR A 234 20.55 2.75 1.62
C TYR A 234 19.37 1.80 1.43
N THR A 235 18.21 2.25 1.94
CA THR A 235 16.90 1.63 1.72
C THR A 235 15.98 2.66 1.08
N CYS A 236 15.13 2.25 0.14
CA CYS A 236 14.20 3.12 -0.55
C CYS A 236 12.75 2.71 -0.32
N LEU A 237 11.92 3.65 0.14
CA LEU A 237 10.48 3.49 0.33
C LEU A 237 9.74 4.30 -0.75
N TYR A 238 8.94 3.62 -1.59
CA TYR A 238 8.24 4.30 -2.69
C TYR A 238 6.95 4.96 -2.22
N ARG A 239 6.07 4.20 -1.57
CA ARG A 239 4.81 4.70 -1.02
C ARG A 239 4.39 3.89 0.20
N ALA A 240 3.77 4.58 1.16
CA ALA A 240 3.18 3.98 2.34
C ALA A 240 1.75 4.50 2.51
N ASP A 241 0.79 3.60 2.52
CA ASP A 241 -0.61 3.91 2.79
C ASP A 241 -1.01 3.45 4.19
N VAL A 242 -1.90 4.22 4.80
CA VAL A 242 -2.49 3.92 6.11
C VAL A 242 -4.01 3.83 5.95
N HIS A 243 -4.58 2.70 6.36
CA HIS A 243 -6.00 2.41 6.25
C HIS A 243 -6.63 2.31 7.63
N GLY A 244 -7.88 2.71 7.75
CA GLY A 244 -8.60 2.67 9.01
C GLY A 244 -9.90 3.46 8.98
N ASN A 245 -10.59 3.44 10.12
CA ASN A 245 -11.85 4.15 10.29
C ASN A 245 -11.62 5.43 11.10
N PRO A 246 -12.23 6.56 10.73
CA PRO A 246 -12.09 7.79 11.50
C PRO A 246 -12.69 7.62 12.90
N GLU A 247 -12.05 8.23 13.90
CA GLU A 247 -12.65 8.38 15.22
C GLU A 247 -13.89 9.27 15.07
N LYS A 248 -15.08 8.74 15.36
CA LYS A 248 -16.32 9.52 15.26
C LYS A 248 -16.18 10.77 16.15
N ALA A 249 -16.32 11.94 15.54
CA ALA A 249 -16.38 13.21 16.24
C ALA A 249 -17.61 13.29 17.17
#